data_AF-A0A3B8L5P6-F1
#
_entry.id   AF-A0A3B8L5P6-F1
#
_cell.length_a   1.000
_cell.length_b   1.000
_cell.length_c   1.000
_cell.angle_alpha   90.00
_cell.angle_beta   90.00
_cell.angle_gamma   90.00
#
_symmetry.space_group_name_H-M   'P 1'
#
loop_
_entity.id
_entity.type
_entity.pdbx_description
1 polymer ?
#
loop_
_entity_poly.entity_id
_entity_poly.type
_entity_poly.pdbx_seq_one_letter_code
_entity_poly.pdbx_strand_id
1 'polypeptide(L)' 'MTRRSRALDAIQPEPFVAIHPDDLKRLQLEGGQRLRITSRRGAIELAARPDPGIQPGSI' A
#
# COMPACT_ATOMS: atom_id res chain seq x y z
N MET A 1 -16.73 -7.64 -3.95
CA MET A 1 -17.26 -9.02 -3.91
C MET A 1 -16.16 -10.10 -3.84
N THR A 2 -14.92 -9.79 -4.23
CA THR A 2 -13.79 -10.75 -4.31
C THR A 2 -13.33 -11.29 -2.96
N ARG A 3 -13.40 -10.51 -1.88
CA ARG A 3 -13.07 -10.96 -0.50
C ARG A 3 -13.89 -12.16 0.01
N ARG A 4 -15.04 -12.48 -0.64
CA ARG A 4 -15.83 -13.69 -0.29
C ARG A 4 -15.37 -14.95 -1.04
N SER A 5 -14.54 -14.80 -2.07
CA SER A 5 -13.96 -15.93 -2.80
C SER A 5 -12.68 -16.37 -2.11
N ARG A 6 -12.67 -17.57 -1.52
CA ARG A 6 -11.51 -18.12 -0.80
C ARG A 6 -10.24 -18.15 -1.66
N ALA A 7 -10.37 -18.49 -2.95
CA ALA A 7 -9.23 -18.57 -3.85
C ALA A 7 -8.58 -17.20 -4.09
N LEU A 8 -9.39 -16.12 -4.21
CA LEU A 8 -8.88 -14.77 -4.43
C LEU A 8 -8.36 -14.15 -3.13
N ASP A 9 -9.03 -14.43 -2.02
CA ASP A 9 -8.61 -13.96 -0.68
C ASP A 9 -7.25 -14.54 -0.27
N ALA A 10 -6.98 -15.81 -0.62
CA ALA A 10 -5.67 -16.43 -0.38
C ALA A 10 -4.52 -15.77 -1.17
N ILE A 11 -4.81 -15.14 -2.32
CA ILE A 11 -3.79 -14.46 -3.14
C ILE A 11 -3.45 -13.08 -2.54
N GLN A 12 -4.46 -12.35 -2.06
CA GLN A 12 -4.26 -11.04 -1.43
C GLN A 12 -5.22 -10.88 -0.24
N PRO A 13 -4.81 -11.31 0.96
CA PRO A 13 -5.66 -11.28 2.15
C PRO A 13 -5.73 -9.89 2.79
N GLU A 14 -4.68 -9.09 2.66
CA GLU A 14 -4.57 -7.79 3.32
C GLU A 14 -4.49 -6.62 2.32
N PRO A 15 -5.09 -5.46 2.65
CA PRO A 15 -4.90 -4.24 1.88
C PRO A 15 -3.46 -3.73 2.03
N PHE A 16 -2.95 -3.10 0.97
CA PHE A 16 -1.62 -2.51 0.92
C PHE A 16 -1.62 -1.23 0.07
N VAL A 17 -0.61 -0.39 0.28
CA VAL A 17 -0.40 0.85 -0.49
C VAL A 17 0.83 0.62 -1.32
N ALA A 18 0.68 0.74 -2.64
CA ALA A 18 1.80 0.64 -3.57
C ALA A 18 2.52 1.99 -3.59
N ILE A 19 3.82 2.01 -3.33
CA ILE A 19 4.62 3.23 -3.30
C ILE A 19 5.88 3.01 -4.12
N HIS A 20 6.29 4.00 -4.91
CA HIS A 20 7.54 3.92 -5.65
C HIS A 20 8.73 3.76 -4.68
N PRO A 21 9.70 2.86 -4.94
CA PRO A 21 10.83 2.62 -4.04
C PRO A 21 11.65 3.88 -3.71
N ASP A 22 11.74 4.82 -4.64
CA ASP A 22 12.46 6.09 -4.38
C ASP A 22 11.69 7.01 -3.43
N ASP A 23 10.36 6.98 -3.43
CA ASP A 23 9.58 7.77 -2.47
C ASP A 23 9.70 7.19 -1.07
N LEU A 24 9.67 5.85 -0.94
CA LEU A 24 9.95 5.17 0.33
C LEU A 24 11.33 5.57 0.87
N LYS A 25 12.37 5.54 0.03
CA LYS A 25 13.72 5.99 0.43
C LYS A 25 13.77 7.47 0.82
N ARG A 26 13.15 8.35 0.02
CA ARG A 26 13.10 9.80 0.29
C ARG A 26 12.40 10.12 1.60
N LEU A 27 11.35 9.37 1.93
CA LEU A 27 10.58 9.51 3.16
C LEU A 27 11.16 8.70 4.33
N GLN A 28 12.25 7.95 4.12
CA GLN A 28 12.88 7.07 5.11
C GLN A 28 11.90 6.03 5.68
N LEU A 29 11.05 5.50 4.81
CA LEU A 29 10.06 4.48 5.13
C LEU A 29 10.52 3.12 4.56
N GLU A 30 10.08 2.05 5.21
CA GLU A 30 10.43 0.69 4.82
C GLU A 30 9.25 -0.03 4.16
N GLY A 31 9.56 -0.90 3.19
CA GLY A 31 8.58 -1.83 2.63
C GLY A 31 8.06 -2.79 3.70
N GLY A 32 6.75 -2.97 3.77
CA GLY A 32 6.07 -3.77 4.80
C GLY A 32 5.67 -2.97 6.05
N GLN A 33 6.19 -1.75 6.23
CA GLN A 33 5.83 -0.90 7.35
C GLN A 33 4.34 -0.53 7.28
N ARG A 34 3.64 -0.57 8.43
CA ARG A 34 2.28 -0.05 8.57
C ARG A 34 2.31 1.47 8.50
N LEU A 35 1.67 2.03 7.48
CA LEU A 35 1.55 3.47 7.27
C LEU A 35 0.11 3.93 7.45
N ARG A 36 -0.04 5.16 7.94
CA ARG A 36 -1.33 5.85 8.00
C ARG A 36 -1.44 6.81 6.83
N ILE A 37 -2.35 6.53 5.91
CA ILE A 37 -2.63 7.37 4.75
C ILE A 37 -3.82 8.26 5.05
N THR A 38 -3.66 9.57 4.89
CA THR A 38 -4.67 10.58 5.20
C THR A 38 -5.07 11.36 3.96
N SER A 39 -6.35 11.64 3.81
CA SER A 39 -6.91 12.53 2.80
C SER A 39 -7.95 13.47 3.43
N ARG A 40 -8.47 14.42 2.64
CA ARG A 40 -9.59 15.28 3.07
C ARG A 40 -10.84 14.51 3.52
N ARG A 41 -11.00 13.25 3.10
CA ARG A 41 -12.19 12.43 3.38
C ARG A 41 -12.02 11.47 4.56
N GLY A 42 -10.81 11.36 5.13
CA GLY A 42 -10.52 10.44 6.23
C GLY A 42 -9.12 9.83 6.15
N ALA A 43 -8.89 8.80 6.96
CA ALA A 43 -7.61 8.12 7.07
C ALA A 43 -7.77 6.60 7.08
N ILE A 44 -6.73 5.88 6.66
CA ILE A 44 -6.66 4.41 6.68
C ILE A 44 -5.24 3.97 7.02
N GLU A 45 -5.11 2.82 7.70
CA GLU A 45 -3.82 2.22 8.09
C GLU A 45 -3.61 0.88 7.37
N LEU A 46 -2.48 0.75 6.67
CA LEU A 46 -2.17 -0.41 5.84
C LEU A 46 -0.67 -0.52 5.56
N ALA A 47 -0.21 -1.71 5.14
CA ALA A 47 1.21 -1.95 4.89
C ALA A 47 1.68 -1.31 3.57
N ALA A 48 2.87 -0.71 3.58
CA ALA A 48 3.54 -0.24 2.38
C ALA A 48 4.08 -1.41 1.56
N ARG A 49 3.91 -1.34 0.24
CA ARG A 49 4.52 -2.28 -0.71
C ARG A 49 5.32 -1.50 -1.74
N PRO A 50 6.65 -1.69 -1.81
CA PRO A 50 7.45 -1.09 -2.87
C PRO A 50 6.99 -1.63 -4.23
N ASP A 51 6.69 -0.74 -5.16
CA ASP A 51 6.27 -1.09 -6.52
C ASP A 51 6.88 -0.11 -7.54
N PRO A 52 7.84 -0.56 -8.38
CA PRO A 52 8.47 0.30 -9.39
C PRO A 52 7.53 0.65 -10.56
N GLY A 53 6.34 0.03 -10.65
CA GLY A 53 5.31 0.38 -11.63
C GLY A 53 4.50 1.63 -11.26
N ILE A 54 4.64 2.13 -10.03
CA ILE A 54 3.95 3.34 -9.56
C ILE A 54 4.75 4.58 -9.97
N GLN A 55 4.06 5.62 -10.45
CA GLN A 55 4.72 6.88 -10.77
C GLN A 55 5.25 7.55 -9.48
N PRO A 56 6.51 8.01 -9.45
CA PRO A 56 7.03 8.75 -8.30
C PRO A 56 6.14 9.94 -7.90
N GLY A 57 5.88 10.08 -6.61
CA GLY A 57 5.00 11.08 -6.00
C GLY A 57 3.51 10.72 -6.01
N SER A 58 3.13 9.54 -6.51
CA SER A 58 1.75 9.05 -6.50
C SER A 58 1.57 7.86 -5.56
N ILE A 59 0.47 7.88 -4.79
CA ILE A 59 0.02 6.82 -3.86
C ILE A 59 -1.51 6.83 -3.73
#